data_AF-A0A7C6T373-F1
#
_entry.id   AF-A0A7C6T373-F1
#
_cell.length_a   1.000
_cell.length_b   1.000
_cell.length_c   1.000
_cell.angle_alpha   90.00
_cell.angle_beta   90.00
_cell.angle_gamma   90.00
#
_symmetry.space_group_name_H-M   'P 1'
#
loop_
_entity.id
_entity.type
_entity.pdbx_description
1 polymer ?
#
loop_
_entity_poly.entity_id
_entity_poly.type
_entity_poly.pdbx_seq_one_letter_code
_entity_poly.pdbx_strand_id
1 'polypeptide(L)'
;ELFNLVYLDAVNYVHPKSDHFLEQKLEYLGNAPYPIPVQKGVMTGQVVFTLKDGVRIHVRVGSDQDILAKSNVLSRALQQMMRNPNLAYTIIGLSVMLGLVFLFIILRESVRLRYWLRIQRMERTAREARAISLPPSKKR
;
A
#
# COMPACT_ATOMS: atom_id res chain seq x y z
N GLU A 1 0.28 18.14 4.47
CA GLU A 1 -1.10 17.94 4.96
C GLU A 1 -1.20 18.62 6.32
N LEU A 2 -2.17 19.52 6.51
CA LEU A 2 -2.46 20.09 7.83
C LEU A 2 -3.46 19.15 8.52
N PHE A 3 -3.22 18.82 9.79
CA PHE A 3 -4.14 18.03 10.61
C PHE A 3 -4.67 18.90 11.76
N ASN A 4 -5.93 18.68 12.12
CA ASN A 4 -6.56 19.38 13.24
C ASN A 4 -6.19 18.71 14.56
N LEU A 5 -6.02 19.54 15.59
CA LEU A 5 -5.79 19.10 16.96
C LEU A 5 -7.11 19.10 17.74
N VAL A 6 -7.30 18.08 18.57
CA VAL A 6 -8.46 17.95 19.45
C VAL A 6 -7.98 17.79 20.89
N TYR A 7 -8.71 18.39 21.83
CA TYR A 7 -8.46 18.17 23.26
C TYR A 7 -8.79 16.72 23.62
N LEU A 8 -7.83 16.05 24.26
CA LEU A 8 -8.02 14.68 24.76
C LEU A 8 -8.69 14.65 26.12
N ASP A 9 -8.52 15.73 26.89
CA ASP A 9 -9.08 15.88 28.22
C ASP A 9 -10.10 17.02 28.25
N ALA A 10 -11.20 16.78 28.95
CA ALA A 10 -12.11 17.84 29.37
C ALA A 10 -11.63 18.41 30.70
N VAL A 11 -11.38 19.72 30.75
CA VAL A 11 -11.03 20.41 31.99
C VAL A 11 -12.16 21.37 32.37
N ASN A 12 -12.70 21.17 33.57
CA ASN A 12 -13.73 22.02 34.14
C ASN A 12 -13.09 22.98 35.14
N TYR A 13 -13.33 24.28 34.98
CA TYR A 13 -12.87 25.30 35.90
C TYR A 13 -14.07 26.06 36.49
N VAL A 14 -14.08 26.23 37.81
CA VAL A 14 -15.15 26.95 38.52
C VAL A 14 -14.66 28.36 38.81
N HIS A 15 -15.39 29.37 38.32
CA HIS A 15 -15.06 30.77 38.50
C HIS A 15 -16.29 31.59 38.92
N PRO A 16 -16.09 32.76 39.55
CA PRO A 16 -17.18 33.69 39.83
C PRO A 16 -17.86 34.15 38.53
N LYS A 17 -19.19 34.23 38.52
CA LYS A 17 -20.00 34.56 37.35
C LYS A 17 -19.64 35.89 36.68
N SER A 18 -19.04 36.82 37.42
CA SER A 18 -18.71 38.18 36.98
C SER A 18 -17.33 38.34 36.35
N ASP A 19 -16.47 37.32 36.35
CA ASP A 19 -15.07 37.47 35.92
C ASP A 19 -14.75 36.69 34.63
N HIS A 20 -14.05 37.36 33.71
CA HIS A 20 -13.42 36.73 32.57
C HIS A 20 -12.07 36.17 33.04
N PHE A 21 -12.05 34.88 33.31
CA PHE A 21 -10.95 34.20 34.01
C PHE A 21 -9.80 33.75 33.09
N LEU A 22 -10.04 33.59 31.79
CA LEU A 22 -9.03 33.17 30.82
C LEU A 22 -8.30 34.37 30.21
N GLU A 23 -6.98 34.26 30.09
CA GLU A 23 -6.22 35.12 29.19
C GLU A 23 -6.53 34.77 27.73
N GLN A 24 -6.52 35.78 26.85
CA GLN A 24 -6.77 35.58 25.42
C GLN A 24 -5.63 34.82 24.70
N LYS A 25 -4.48 34.66 25.38
CA LYS A 25 -3.29 34.04 24.80
C LYS A 25 -3.28 32.56 25.09
N LEU A 26 -3.42 31.76 24.02
CA LEU A 26 -3.28 30.31 24.06
C LEU A 26 -1.83 29.94 23.69
N GLU A 27 -1.14 29.18 24.55
CA GLU A 27 0.20 28.69 24.24
C GLU A 27 0.15 27.22 23.85
N TYR A 28 0.57 26.90 22.62
CA TYR A 28 0.70 25.52 22.15
C TYR A 28 2.15 25.05 22.27
N LEU A 29 2.35 23.98 23.03
CA LEU A 29 3.63 23.29 23.19
C LEU A 29 3.54 21.95 22.46
N GLY A 30 4.05 21.93 21.22
CA GLY A 30 4.10 20.73 20.38
C GLY A 30 5.26 19.82 20.76
N ASN A 31 5.08 18.51 20.60
CA ASN A 31 6.10 17.49 20.87
C ASN A 31 6.77 17.00 19.57
N ALA A 32 7.23 17.94 18.72
CA ALA A 32 7.91 17.60 17.47
C ALA A 32 9.35 17.12 17.75
N PRO A 33 9.88 16.12 17.01
CA PRO A 33 9.31 15.45 15.84
C PRO A 33 8.35 14.28 16.17
N TYR A 34 7.23 14.20 15.46
CA TYR A 34 6.22 13.14 15.68
C TYR A 34 6.62 11.83 14.99
N PRO A 35 6.76 10.71 15.73
CA PRO A 35 6.95 9.40 15.12
C PRO A 35 5.66 9.00 14.38
N ILE A 36 5.79 8.71 13.10
CA ILE A 36 4.68 8.27 12.24
C ILE A 36 4.68 6.73 12.24
N PRO A 37 3.53 6.02 12.36
CA PRO A 37 2.14 6.49 12.35
C PRO A 37 1.65 7.11 13.67
N VAL A 38 0.94 8.24 13.58
CA VAL A 38 0.19 8.84 14.69
C VAL A 38 -1.26 8.38 14.58
N GLN A 39 -1.74 7.61 15.55
CA GLN A 39 -3.15 7.21 15.60
C GLN A 39 -4.02 8.37 16.11
N LYS A 40 -5.30 8.39 15.74
CA LYS A 40 -6.32 9.29 16.27
C LYS A 40 -6.33 9.19 17.79
N GLY A 41 -6.33 10.34 18.46
CA GLY A 41 -6.33 10.41 19.92
C GLY A 41 -4.97 10.22 20.59
N VAL A 42 -3.89 9.98 19.83
CA VAL A 42 -2.53 9.99 20.39
C VAL A 42 -2.11 11.42 20.71
N MET A 43 -1.50 11.61 21.89
CA MET A 43 -1.00 12.90 22.35
C MET A 43 0.08 13.43 21.41
N THR A 44 -0.19 14.57 20.79
CA THR A 44 0.74 15.31 19.92
C THR A 44 1.30 16.55 20.62
N GLY A 45 0.73 16.96 21.74
CA GLY A 45 1.30 18.05 22.51
C GLY A 45 0.40 18.45 23.66
N GLN A 46 0.62 19.67 24.14
CA GLN A 46 -0.20 20.26 25.18
C GLN A 46 -0.51 21.71 24.84
N VAL A 47 -1.69 22.13 25.23
CA VAL A 47 -2.14 23.51 25.19
C VAL A 47 -2.17 24.02 26.62
N VAL A 48 -1.56 25.18 26.86
CA VAL A 48 -1.52 25.82 28.17
C VAL A 48 -2.51 26.97 28.17
N PHE A 49 -3.48 26.90 29.07
CA PHE A 49 -4.40 28.00 29.37
C PHE A 49 -3.87 28.75 30.58
N THR A 50 -3.58 30.03 30.41
CA THR A 50 -3.18 30.92 31.50
C THR A 50 -4.41 31.68 31.98
N LEU A 51 -4.63 31.68 33.29
CA LEU A 51 -5.66 32.47 33.94
C LEU A 51 -5.08 33.82 34.38
N LYS A 52 -5.94 34.81 34.58
CA LYS A 52 -5.52 36.15 35.03
C LYS A 52 -4.81 36.18 36.39
N ASP A 53 -5.04 35.18 37.22
CA ASP A 53 -4.38 34.99 38.51
C ASP A 53 -3.00 34.30 38.38
N GLY A 54 -2.57 33.98 37.17
CA GLY A 54 -1.31 33.33 36.86
C GLY A 54 -1.36 31.80 36.94
N VAL A 55 -2.51 31.20 37.26
CA VAL A 55 -2.68 29.75 37.25
C VAL A 55 -2.57 29.24 35.80
N ARG A 56 -1.82 28.15 35.61
CA ARG A 56 -1.60 27.52 34.30
C ARG A 56 -2.24 26.14 34.28
N ILE A 57 -3.15 25.94 33.33
CA ILE A 57 -3.84 24.67 33.10
C ILE A 57 -3.26 24.03 31.84
N HIS A 58 -2.65 22.85 32.01
CA HIS A 58 -2.08 22.08 30.91
C HIS A 58 -3.12 21.07 30.40
N VAL A 59 -3.51 21.18 29.14
CA VAL A 59 -4.48 20.28 28.50
C VAL A 59 -3.81 19.51 27.39
N ARG A 60 -3.91 18.18 27.42
CA ARG A 60 -3.35 17.32 26.37
C ARG A 60 -4.15 17.49 25.08
N VAL A 61 -3.44 17.62 23.97
CA VAL A 61 -4.03 17.63 22.64
C VAL A 61 -3.48 16.48 21.81
N GLY A 62 -4.33 15.94 20.94
CA GLY A 62 -3.99 14.86 20.04
C GLY A 62 -4.48 15.12 18.62
N SER A 63 -4.12 14.23 17.71
CA SER A 63 -4.60 14.28 16.32
C SER A 63 -6.07 13.86 16.23
N ASP A 64 -6.87 14.61 15.46
CA ASP A 64 -8.25 14.21 15.12
C ASP A 64 -8.32 13.00 14.18
N GLN A 65 -7.23 12.73 13.45
CA GLN A 65 -7.20 11.73 12.39
C GLN A 65 -5.96 10.84 12.48
N ASP A 66 -6.08 9.63 11.96
CA ASP A 66 -4.95 8.72 11.81
C ASP A 66 -3.98 9.27 10.76
N ILE A 67 -2.83 9.79 11.22
CA ILE A 67 -1.71 10.16 10.37
C ILE A 67 -0.88 8.90 10.18
N LEU A 68 -1.33 8.06 9.27
CA LEU A 68 -0.58 6.88 8.88
C LEU A 68 0.74 7.31 8.24
N ALA A 69 1.81 6.56 8.52
CA ALA A 69 3.00 6.61 7.67
C ALA A 69 2.51 6.37 6.26
N LYS A 70 3.13 7.02 5.26
CA LYS A 70 2.82 6.85 3.83
C LYS A 70 2.88 5.36 3.50
N SER A 71 1.80 4.66 3.76
CA SER A 71 1.76 3.22 3.78
C SER A 71 1.56 2.86 2.33
N ASN A 72 2.53 2.17 1.76
CA ASN A 72 2.42 1.68 0.40
C ASN A 72 1.05 1.01 0.24
N VAL A 73 0.41 1.22 -0.92
CA VAL A 73 -0.92 0.65 -1.24
C VAL A 73 -0.94 -0.86 -0.95
N LEU A 74 0.19 -1.52 -1.16
CA LEU A 74 0.43 -2.93 -0.84
C LEU A 74 0.26 -3.26 0.66
N SER A 75 0.76 -2.41 1.55
CA SER A 75 0.66 -2.60 3.00
C SER A 75 -0.78 -2.50 3.50
N ARG A 76 -1.56 -1.55 2.95
CA ARG A 76 -3.00 -1.42 3.25
C ARG A 76 -3.78 -2.62 2.73
N ALA A 77 -3.47 -3.07 1.52
CA ALA A 77 -4.08 -4.26 0.93
C ALA A 77 -3.78 -5.52 1.76
N LEU A 78 -2.53 -5.71 2.20
CA LEU A 78 -2.14 -6.81 3.08
C LEU A 78 -2.85 -6.76 4.42
N GLN A 79 -2.96 -5.58 5.04
CA GLN A 79 -3.64 -5.43 6.33
C GLN A 79 -5.15 -5.73 6.22
N GLN A 80 -5.80 -5.28 5.14
CA GLN A 80 -7.21 -5.61 4.87
C GLN A 80 -7.42 -7.10 4.58
N MET A 81 -6.46 -7.74 3.93
CA MET A 81 -6.45 -9.17 3.63
C MET A 81 -6.29 -10.00 4.92
N MET A 82 -5.37 -9.60 5.82
CA MET A 82 -5.20 -10.26 7.12
C MET A 82 -6.42 -10.10 8.03
N ARG A 83 -7.12 -8.96 7.96
CA ARG A 83 -8.32 -8.70 8.76
C ARG A 83 -9.51 -9.57 8.33
N ASN A 84 -9.54 -10.04 7.09
CA ASN A 84 -10.63 -10.86 6.54
C ASN A 84 -10.06 -12.14 5.91
N PRO A 85 -9.89 -13.23 6.68
CA PRO A 85 -9.26 -14.45 6.20
C PRO A 85 -10.02 -15.07 5.01
N ASN A 86 -11.35 -14.96 4.97
CA ASN A 86 -12.15 -15.42 3.84
C ASN A 86 -11.81 -14.71 2.53
N LEU A 87 -11.57 -13.39 2.58
CA LEU A 87 -11.13 -12.61 1.43
C LEU A 87 -9.70 -12.98 1.00
N ALA A 88 -8.82 -13.29 1.97
CA ALA A 88 -7.47 -13.76 1.68
C ALA A 88 -7.50 -15.08 0.90
N TYR A 89 -8.27 -16.06 1.38
CA TYR A 89 -8.36 -17.38 0.74
C TYR A 89 -8.94 -17.31 -0.67
N THR A 90 -9.97 -16.47 -0.90
CA THR A 90 -10.57 -16.33 -2.23
C THR A 90 -9.60 -15.67 -3.22
N ILE A 91 -8.88 -14.63 -2.82
CA ILE A 91 -7.89 -13.95 -3.67
C ILE A 91 -6.73 -14.90 -4.02
N ILE A 92 -6.20 -15.63 -3.03
CA ILE A 92 -5.12 -16.60 -3.25
C ILE A 92 -5.61 -17.73 -4.18
N GLY A 93 -6.81 -18.26 -3.94
CA GLY A 93 -7.40 -19.30 -4.77
C GLY A 93 -7.58 -18.86 -6.22
N LEU A 94 -8.10 -17.66 -6.45
CA LEU A 94 -8.24 -17.08 -7.80
C LEU A 94 -6.89 -16.87 -8.48
N SER A 95 -5.89 -16.40 -7.74
CA SER A 95 -4.53 -16.18 -8.26
C SER A 95 -3.88 -17.50 -8.72
N VAL A 96 -4.00 -18.55 -7.89
CA VAL A 96 -3.49 -19.89 -8.23
C VAL A 96 -4.23 -20.46 -9.45
N MET A 97 -5.56 -20.35 -9.47
CA MET A 97 -6.37 -20.83 -10.60
C MET A 97 -5.98 -20.12 -11.90
N LEU A 98 -5.83 -18.79 -11.87
CA LEU A 98 -5.41 -18.01 -13.03
C LEU A 98 -3.99 -18.39 -13.48
N GLY A 99 -3.07 -18.60 -12.52
CA GLY A 99 -1.71 -19.07 -12.80
C GLY A 99 -1.69 -20.42 -13.51
N LEU A 100 -2.53 -21.37 -13.09
CA LEU A 100 -2.68 -22.68 -13.74
C LEU A 100 -3.22 -22.55 -15.16
N VAL A 101 -4.22 -21.70 -15.38
CA VAL A 101 -4.78 -21.45 -16.72
C VAL A 101 -3.72 -20.85 -17.65
N PHE A 102 -2.98 -19.85 -17.19
CA PHE A 102 -1.89 -19.26 -17.98
C PHE A 102 -0.79 -20.28 -18.27
N LEU A 103 -0.38 -21.07 -17.27
CA LEU A 103 0.62 -22.11 -17.45
C LEU A 103 0.17 -23.11 -18.52
N PHE A 104 -1.09 -23.53 -18.49
CA PHE A 104 -1.65 -24.46 -19.47
C PHE A 104 -1.64 -23.90 -20.90
N ILE A 105 -2.03 -22.62 -21.06
CA ILE A 105 -2.01 -21.93 -22.36
C ILE A 105 -0.58 -21.84 -22.89
N ILE A 106 0.37 -21.43 -22.05
CA ILE A 106 1.79 -21.32 -22.42
C ILE A 106 2.35 -22.69 -22.80
N LEU A 107 2.03 -23.75 -22.06
CA LEU A 107 2.47 -25.10 -22.37
C LEU A 107 1.94 -25.54 -23.74
N ARG A 108 0.65 -25.33 -23.99
CA ARG A 108 -0.02 -25.70 -25.24
C ARG A 108 0.65 -25.01 -26.43
N GLU A 109 0.87 -23.70 -26.34
CA GLU A 109 1.53 -22.96 -27.42
C GLU A 109 3.00 -23.33 -27.56
N SER A 110 3.70 -23.60 -26.46
CA SER A 110 5.09 -24.07 -26.49
C SER A 110 5.23 -25.41 -27.21
N VAL A 111 4.32 -26.35 -26.98
CA VAL A 111 4.30 -27.65 -27.67
C VAL A 111 4.03 -27.45 -29.17
N ARG A 112 3.06 -26.61 -29.52
CA ARG A 112 2.73 -26.28 -30.92
C ARG A 112 3.91 -25.67 -31.65
N LEU A 113 4.62 -24.73 -31.02
CA LEU A 113 5.80 -24.09 -31.57
C LEU A 113 6.94 -25.09 -31.78
N ARG A 114 7.19 -25.96 -30.79
CA ARG A 114 8.20 -27.02 -30.89
C ARG A 114 7.90 -28.00 -32.02
N TYR A 115 6.62 -28.37 -32.19
CA TYR A 115 6.20 -29.25 -33.28
C TYR A 115 6.49 -28.63 -34.66
N TRP A 116 6.15 -27.35 -34.84
CA TRP A 116 6.45 -26.60 -36.06
C TRP A 116 7.95 -26.49 -36.34
N LEU A 117 8.76 -26.18 -35.32
CA LEU A 117 10.22 -26.12 -35.44
C LEU A 117 10.82 -27.46 -35.84
N ARG A 118 10.26 -28.59 -35.36
CA ARG A 118 10.73 -29.93 -35.72
C ARG A 118 10.45 -30.25 -37.18
N ILE A 119 9.26 -29.92 -37.69
CA ILE A 119 8.91 -30.12 -39.10
C ILE A 119 9.83 -29.31 -40.01
N GLN A 120 10.06 -28.02 -39.70
CA GLN A 120 10.95 -27.19 -40.52
C GLN A 120 12.38 -27.72 -40.59
N ARG A 121 12.89 -28.33 -39.51
CA ARG A 121 14.22 -28.98 -39.55
C ARG A 121 14.23 -30.19 -40.47
N MET A 122 13.17 -31.01 -40.45
CA MET A 122 13.05 -32.19 -41.31
C MET A 122 12.88 -31.82 -42.79
N GLU A 123 12.20 -30.72 -43.10
CA GLU A 123 12.11 -30.22 -44.48
C GLU A 123 13.46 -29.76 -45.03
N ARG A 124 14.30 -29.12 -44.20
CA ARG A 124 15.65 -28.68 -44.62
C ARG A 124 16.55 -29.87 -44.91
N THR A 125 16.61 -30.85 -44.00
CA THR A 125 17.42 -32.06 -44.21
C THR A 125 16.92 -32.88 -45.40
N ALA A 126 15.61 -32.95 -45.63
CA ALA A 126 15.04 -33.62 -46.80
C ALA A 126 15.38 -32.91 -48.12
N ARG A 127 15.40 -31.57 -48.15
CA ARG A 127 15.81 -30.79 -49.33
C ARG A 127 17.30 -30.96 -49.65
N GLU A 128 18.15 -30.93 -48.62
CA GLU A 128 19.59 -31.16 -48.77
C GLU A 128 19.88 -32.59 -49.27
N ALA A 129 19.22 -33.59 -48.71
CA ALA A 129 19.33 -34.98 -49.18
C ALA A 129 18.86 -35.13 -50.63
N ARG A 130 17.75 -34.49 -51.03
CA ARG A 130 17.28 -34.48 -52.43
C ARG A 130 18.28 -33.82 -53.37
N ALA A 131 18.88 -32.69 -52.96
CA ALA A 131 19.88 -31.98 -53.76
C ALA A 131 21.16 -32.82 -53.99
N ILE A 132 21.54 -33.65 -53.02
CA ILE A 132 22.69 -34.56 -53.14
C ILE A 132 22.36 -35.76 -54.06
N SER A 133 21.11 -36.23 -54.04
CA SER A 133 20.69 -37.41 -54.81
C SER A 133 20.38 -37.17 -56.30
N LEU A 134 20.23 -35.90 -56.72
CA LEU A 134 19.99 -35.57 -58.12
C LEU A 134 21.33 -35.45 -58.87
N PRO A 135 21.61 -36.28 -59.90
CA PRO A 135 22.82 -36.13 -60.70
C PRO A 135 22.80 -34.78 -61.43
N PRO A 136 23.96 -34.15 -61.69
CA PRO A 136 24.00 -32.86 -62.37
C PRO A 136 23.35 -33.00 -63.74
N SER A 137 22.17 -32.38 -63.89
CA SER A 137 21.50 -32.24 -65.18
C SER A 137 22.47 -31.56 -66.13
N LYS A 138 22.92 -32.32 -67.12
CA LYS A 138 23.86 -31.90 -68.17
C LYS A 138 23.29 -30.64 -68.81
N LYS A 139 23.90 -29.49 -68.51
CA LYS A 139 23.63 -28.22 -69.19
C LYS A 139 23.82 -28.45 -70.69
N ARG A 140 22.80 -28.11 -71.47
CA ARG A 140 22.89 -27.95 -72.91
C ARG A 140 22.36 -26.57 -73.26
#